data_AF-B0QZ77-F1
#
_entry.id   AF-B0QZ77-F1
#
_cell.length_a   1.000
_cell.length_b   1.000
_cell.length_c   1.000
_cell.angle_alpha   90.00
_cell.angle_beta   90.00
_cell.angle_gamma   90.00
#
_symmetry.space_group_name_H-M   'P 1'
#
loop_
_entity.id
_entity.type
_entity.pdbx_description
1 polymer ?
#
loop_
_entity_poly.entity_id
_entity_poly.type
_entity_poly.pdbx_seq_one_letter_code
_entity_poly.pdbx_strand_id
1 'polypeptide(L)'
;MAAAAAVEAAAPMGALWGLVHDFVVGQQEGPADQVAADVKSGNYTVLQVVEALGSSLENPEPRTRARAIQLLSQVLLHCHTLLLEKEGAESLIGKKEGRRKKLPCTETERGSKAKRGNSACHRYQLVVHLILFYENRLKDHHLVIPSVLQGLKALSLCVALPPGLAVSVLKAIFQEVHVQSLPQVDRHTVYNIITNFMRTREEELKSLGADFTFGFIQVMDGEKDPRNLLVAFRIVHDLISRDYSLGPFVEELFEVTSCYFPIDFTPPPNDPHGIQR
;
A
#
# COMPACT_ATOMS: atom_id res chain seq x y z
N MET A 1 -32.44 0.16 37.32
CA MET A 1 -31.76 1.10 36.40
C MET A 1 -31.08 0.28 35.34
N ALA A 2 -31.66 0.23 34.14
CA ALA A 2 -31.13 -0.51 33.01
C ALA A 2 -30.06 0.34 32.32
N ALA A 3 -28.83 -0.16 32.25
CA ALA A 3 -27.79 0.41 31.40
C ALA A 3 -28.14 0.09 29.95
N ALA A 4 -28.69 1.06 29.24
CA ALA A 4 -28.84 1.00 27.79
C ALA A 4 -27.43 1.04 27.18
N ALA A 5 -26.99 -0.10 26.65
CA ALA A 5 -25.86 -0.13 25.73
C ALA A 5 -26.26 0.68 24.49
N ALA A 6 -25.63 1.84 24.32
CA ALA A 6 -25.72 2.62 23.09
C ALA A 6 -25.16 1.76 21.95
N VAL A 7 -26.04 1.23 21.12
CA VAL A 7 -25.67 0.77 19.78
C VAL A 7 -25.41 2.04 18.99
N GLU A 8 -24.14 2.31 18.69
CA GLU A 8 -23.71 3.39 17.80
C GLU A 8 -24.48 3.24 16.47
N ALA A 9 -25.38 4.17 16.19
CA ALA A 9 -26.16 4.15 14.96
C ALA A 9 -25.23 4.44 13.79
N ALA A 10 -25.00 3.45 12.92
CA ALA A 10 -24.22 3.63 11.70
C ALA A 10 -24.74 4.82 10.90
N ALA A 11 -23.84 5.69 10.44
CA ALA A 11 -24.20 6.88 9.69
C ALA A 11 -24.98 6.51 8.40
N PRO A 12 -25.96 7.31 7.96
CA PRO A 12 -26.77 6.97 6.80
C PRO A 12 -25.91 6.91 5.53
N MET A 13 -26.10 5.87 4.71
CA MET A 13 -25.36 5.68 3.44
C MET A 13 -25.54 6.86 2.47
N GLY A 14 -26.66 7.57 2.54
CA GLY A 14 -26.90 8.75 1.70
C GLY A 14 -25.90 9.89 1.94
N ALA A 15 -25.39 10.06 3.17
CA ALA A 15 -24.38 11.05 3.47
C ALA A 15 -23.01 10.67 2.86
N LEU A 16 -22.63 9.40 2.93
CA LEU A 16 -21.43 8.88 2.26
C LEU A 16 -21.50 9.07 0.75
N TRP A 17 -22.63 8.78 0.12
CA TRP A 17 -22.82 8.99 -1.32
C TRP A 17 -22.67 10.45 -1.72
N GLY A 18 -23.20 11.39 -0.92
CA GLY A 18 -22.99 12.82 -1.12
C GLY A 18 -21.52 13.21 -1.09
N LEU A 19 -20.79 12.79 -0.04
CA LEU A 19 -19.35 13.06 0.08
C LEU A 19 -18.54 12.50 -1.09
N VAL A 20 -18.83 11.26 -1.51
CA VAL A 20 -18.17 10.61 -2.65
C VAL A 20 -18.46 11.36 -3.93
N HIS A 21 -19.73 11.72 -4.18
CA HIS A 21 -20.12 12.46 -5.38
C HIS A 21 -19.41 13.83 -5.46
N ASP A 22 -19.42 14.59 -4.37
CA ASP A 22 -18.81 15.94 -4.33
C ASP A 22 -17.30 15.89 -4.57
N PHE A 23 -16.63 14.86 -4.05
CA PHE A 23 -15.22 14.63 -4.33
C PHE A 23 -14.97 14.25 -5.80
N VAL A 24 -15.72 13.28 -6.33
CA VAL A 24 -15.50 12.73 -7.67
C VAL A 24 -15.76 13.78 -8.76
N VAL A 25 -16.81 14.59 -8.61
CA VAL A 25 -17.14 15.70 -9.52
C VAL A 25 -16.14 16.87 -9.40
N GLY A 26 -15.26 16.84 -8.39
CA GLY A 26 -14.15 17.78 -8.26
C GLY A 26 -14.54 19.11 -7.61
N GLN A 27 -15.59 19.13 -6.79
CA GLN A 27 -16.03 20.36 -6.13
C GLN A 27 -15.10 20.76 -4.97
N GLN A 28 -14.55 19.80 -4.20
CA GLN A 28 -13.64 20.05 -3.07
C GLN A 28 -12.72 18.83 -2.78
N GLU A 29 -11.57 19.04 -2.14
CA GLU A 29 -10.74 17.94 -1.57
C GLU A 29 -11.16 17.55 -0.14
N GLY A 30 -11.80 18.46 0.60
CA GLY A 30 -12.24 18.26 1.98
C GLY A 30 -13.08 16.99 2.27
N PRO A 31 -13.93 16.48 1.35
CA PRO A 31 -14.65 15.24 1.57
C PRO A 31 -13.75 14.03 1.81
N ALA A 32 -12.51 14.00 1.30
CA ALA A 32 -11.63 12.86 1.51
C ALA A 32 -11.18 12.71 2.98
N ASP A 33 -10.81 13.83 3.60
CA ASP A 33 -10.40 13.86 5.01
C ASP A 33 -11.59 13.49 5.92
N GLN A 34 -12.78 13.96 5.57
CA GLN A 34 -14.01 13.62 6.28
C GLN A 34 -14.33 12.12 6.17
N VAL A 35 -14.33 11.55 4.96
CA VAL A 35 -14.56 10.11 4.76
C VAL A 35 -13.50 9.29 5.49
N ALA A 36 -12.23 9.70 5.46
CA ALA A 36 -11.18 9.02 6.21
C ALA A 36 -11.40 9.08 7.73
N ALA A 37 -11.85 10.22 8.27
CA ALA A 37 -12.19 10.37 9.69
C ALA A 37 -13.39 9.50 10.08
N ASP A 38 -14.41 9.42 9.22
CA ASP A 38 -15.59 8.59 9.43
C ASP A 38 -15.25 7.08 9.39
N VAL A 39 -14.32 6.67 8.53
CA VAL A 39 -13.82 5.29 8.54
C VAL A 39 -13.01 5.00 9.81
N LYS A 40 -12.17 5.94 10.26
CA LYS A 40 -11.39 5.80 11.51
C LYS A 40 -12.25 5.70 12.75
N SER A 41 -13.37 6.42 12.78
CA SER A 41 -14.32 6.41 13.90
C SER A 41 -15.29 5.22 13.84
N GLY A 42 -15.29 4.44 12.77
CA GLY A 42 -16.19 3.30 12.59
C GLY A 42 -17.58 3.67 12.07
N ASN A 43 -17.82 4.94 11.71
CA ASN A 43 -19.07 5.38 11.09
C ASN A 43 -19.32 4.70 9.74
N TYR A 44 -18.24 4.46 8.99
CA TYR A 44 -18.24 3.70 7.73
C TYR A 44 -17.13 2.65 7.71
N THR A 45 -17.36 1.59 6.95
CA THR A 45 -16.33 0.59 6.63
C THR A 45 -15.68 0.89 5.27
N VAL A 46 -14.46 0.40 5.05
CA VAL A 46 -13.81 0.48 3.73
C VAL A 46 -14.68 -0.16 2.64
N LEU A 47 -15.42 -1.24 2.96
CA LEU A 47 -16.32 -1.88 2.01
C LEU A 47 -17.46 -0.96 1.58
N GLN A 48 -18.07 -0.24 2.52
CA GLN A 48 -19.13 0.75 2.19
C GLN A 48 -18.58 1.90 1.32
N VAL A 49 -17.33 2.32 1.53
CA VAL A 49 -16.68 3.31 0.67
C VAL A 49 -16.48 2.77 -0.75
N VAL A 50 -16.02 1.52 -0.89
CA VAL A 50 -15.87 0.85 -2.19
C VAL A 50 -17.23 0.71 -2.90
N GLU A 51 -18.28 0.30 -2.18
CA GLU A 51 -19.64 0.21 -2.70
C GLU A 51 -20.15 1.57 -3.20
N ALA A 52 -19.93 2.64 -2.42
CA ALA A 52 -20.31 4.00 -2.81
C ALA A 52 -19.55 4.50 -4.05
N LEU A 53 -18.31 4.05 -4.25
CA LEU A 53 -17.47 4.41 -5.39
C LEU A 53 -17.78 3.62 -6.67
N GLY A 54 -18.53 2.52 -6.59
CA GLY A 54 -18.65 1.52 -7.67
C GLY A 54 -18.94 2.11 -9.06
N SER A 55 -19.96 2.96 -9.19
CA SER A 55 -20.33 3.59 -10.47
C SER A 55 -19.26 4.53 -11.02
N SER A 56 -18.48 5.17 -10.13
CA SER A 56 -17.40 6.08 -10.52
C SER A 56 -16.14 5.34 -10.93
N LEU A 57 -15.87 4.17 -10.35
CA LEU A 57 -14.75 3.29 -10.69
C LEU A 57 -14.93 2.62 -12.07
N GLU A 58 -16.17 2.39 -12.48
CA GLU A 58 -16.53 1.79 -13.77
C GLU A 58 -16.87 2.84 -14.85
N ASN A 59 -16.76 4.12 -14.52
CA ASN A 59 -17.11 5.21 -15.45
C ASN A 59 -16.19 5.18 -16.69
N PRO A 60 -16.71 5.40 -17.91
CA PRO A 60 -15.90 5.40 -19.13
C PRO A 60 -14.86 6.54 -19.17
N GLU A 61 -15.09 7.65 -18.48
CA GLU A 61 -14.19 8.80 -18.44
C GLU A 61 -13.00 8.53 -17.49
N PRO A 62 -11.74 8.55 -17.99
CA PRO A 62 -10.55 8.29 -17.17
C PRO A 62 -10.41 9.23 -15.97
N ARG A 63 -10.82 10.50 -16.11
CA ARG A 63 -10.72 11.49 -15.02
C ARG A 63 -11.62 11.13 -13.84
N THR A 64 -12.84 10.67 -14.11
CA THR A 64 -13.79 10.22 -13.08
C THR A 64 -13.22 9.03 -12.32
N ARG A 65 -12.67 8.04 -13.04
CA ARG A 65 -11.99 6.89 -12.41
C ARG A 65 -10.78 7.32 -11.58
N ALA A 66 -9.96 8.22 -12.10
CA ALA A 66 -8.78 8.73 -11.40
C ALA A 66 -9.15 9.41 -10.08
N ARG A 67 -10.23 10.21 -10.05
CA ARG A 67 -10.75 10.85 -8.82
C ARG A 67 -11.33 9.82 -7.85
N ALA A 68 -12.11 8.86 -8.33
CA ALA A 68 -12.67 7.80 -7.48
C ALA A 68 -11.56 6.96 -6.81
N ILE A 69 -10.53 6.59 -7.57
CA ILE A 69 -9.36 5.86 -7.06
C ILE A 69 -8.53 6.76 -6.12
N GLN A 70 -8.41 8.06 -6.43
CA GLN A 70 -7.73 9.01 -5.54
C GLN A 70 -8.38 9.05 -4.16
N LEU A 71 -9.71 9.13 -4.09
CA LEU A 71 -10.45 9.11 -2.83
C LEU A 71 -10.19 7.80 -2.07
N LEU A 72 -10.31 6.66 -2.74
CA LEU A 72 -10.06 5.35 -2.12
C LEU A 72 -8.62 5.26 -1.58
N SER A 73 -7.63 5.67 -2.37
CA SER A 73 -6.22 5.67 -1.97
C SER A 73 -5.96 6.59 -0.77
N GLN A 74 -6.58 7.77 -0.72
CA GLN A 74 -6.47 8.69 0.41
C GLN A 74 -7.10 8.11 1.67
N VAL A 75 -8.29 7.50 1.56
CA VAL A 75 -8.94 6.82 2.70
C VAL A 75 -8.06 5.67 3.20
N LEU A 76 -7.53 4.83 2.31
CA LEU A 76 -6.65 3.71 2.69
C LEU A 76 -5.35 4.20 3.34
N LEU A 77 -4.76 5.27 2.83
CA LEU A 77 -3.54 5.84 3.40
C LEU A 77 -3.83 6.36 4.81
N HIS A 78 -4.89 7.12 5.02
CA HIS A 78 -5.21 7.61 6.36
C HIS A 78 -5.57 6.47 7.32
N CYS A 79 -6.22 5.42 6.83
CA CYS A 79 -6.67 4.28 7.62
C CYS A 79 -5.63 3.14 7.69
N HIS A 80 -4.39 3.37 7.24
CA HIS A 80 -3.37 2.31 7.21
C HIS A 80 -3.11 1.72 8.60
N THR A 81 -3.34 2.48 9.68
CA THR A 81 -3.21 1.99 11.07
C THR A 81 -4.22 0.88 11.40
N LEU A 82 -5.45 0.96 10.88
CA LEU A 82 -6.46 -0.09 11.02
C LEU A 82 -6.08 -1.35 10.22
N LEU A 83 -5.27 -1.20 9.17
CA LEU A 83 -4.64 -2.31 8.44
C LEU A 83 -3.37 -2.84 9.15
N LEU A 84 -2.75 -2.02 10.01
CA LEU A 84 -1.54 -2.35 10.78
C LEU A 84 -1.83 -3.10 12.09
N GLU A 85 -3.06 -3.05 12.61
CA GLU A 85 -3.42 -3.72 13.87
C GLU A 85 -3.14 -5.22 13.78
N LYS A 86 -1.99 -5.63 14.32
CA LYS A 86 -1.70 -7.02 14.68
C LYS A 86 -2.72 -7.43 15.74
N GLU A 87 -3.74 -8.19 15.37
CA GLU A 87 -4.35 -9.05 16.36
C GLU A 87 -3.34 -10.15 16.72
N GLY A 88 -2.83 -10.08 17.96
CA GLY A 88 -1.97 -11.04 18.65
C GLY A 88 -1.40 -12.15 17.79
N ALA A 89 -0.17 -11.96 17.32
CA ALA A 89 0.64 -13.03 16.74
C ALA A 89 1.00 -14.06 17.83
N GLU A 90 0.07 -14.95 18.19
CA GLU A 90 0.39 -16.19 18.89
C GLU A 90 -0.42 -17.37 18.35
N SER A 91 0.32 -18.43 18.00
CA SER A 91 -0.09 -19.82 17.82
C SER A 91 -0.76 -20.21 16.50
N LEU A 92 0.02 -20.27 15.41
CA LEU A 92 -0.15 -21.33 14.39
C LEU A 92 1.15 -21.95 13.83
N ILE A 93 2.32 -21.63 14.37
CA ILE A 93 3.57 -22.31 13.99
C ILE A 93 4.07 -23.11 15.20
N GLY A 94 3.84 -24.43 15.18
CA GLY A 94 4.45 -25.36 16.14
C GLY A 94 3.52 -26.32 16.88
N LYS A 95 2.68 -27.11 16.18
CA LYS A 95 2.28 -28.41 16.73
C LYS A 95 3.45 -29.39 16.53
N LYS A 96 4.36 -29.46 17.51
CA LYS A 96 5.12 -30.67 17.80
C LYS A 96 4.52 -31.33 19.05
N GLU A 97 4.43 -32.64 18.99
CA GLU A 97 3.74 -33.54 19.90
C GLU A 97 4.15 -33.41 21.38
N GLY A 98 3.21 -33.61 22.30
CA GLY A 98 3.52 -33.70 23.72
C GLY A 98 2.33 -33.74 24.68
N ARG A 99 1.70 -34.91 24.80
CA ARG A 99 1.07 -35.49 26.02
C ARG A 99 0.03 -34.67 26.83
N ARG A 100 -1.21 -35.17 26.78
CA ARG A 100 -2.40 -34.84 27.59
C ARG A 100 -2.13 -34.51 29.07
N LYS A 101 -2.68 -33.38 29.55
CA LYS A 101 -3.51 -33.30 30.76
C LYS A 101 -4.70 -32.36 30.49
N LYS A 102 -5.93 -32.89 30.56
CA LYS A 102 -7.19 -32.14 30.44
C LYS A 102 -7.39 -31.31 31.72
N LEU A 103 -7.39 -29.98 31.62
CA LEU A 103 -8.15 -29.12 32.54
C LEU A 103 -9.45 -28.68 31.83
N PRO A 104 -10.56 -28.47 32.56
CA PRO A 104 -11.81 -28.06 31.95
C PRO A 104 -11.77 -26.54 31.69
N CYS A 105 -11.74 -26.14 30.42
CA CYS A 105 -11.96 -24.75 30.02
C CYS A 105 -13.47 -24.42 30.13
N THR A 106 -13.78 -23.38 30.89
CA THR A 106 -15.11 -22.77 30.98
C THR A 106 -15.54 -22.21 29.61
N GLU A 107 -16.82 -22.39 29.26
CA GLU A 107 -17.38 -22.16 27.91
C GLU A 107 -17.34 -20.69 27.42
N THR A 108 -16.95 -19.75 28.28
CA THR A 108 -16.93 -18.30 28.00
C THR A 108 -15.77 -17.85 27.09
N GLU A 109 -14.70 -18.63 26.95
CA GLU A 109 -13.53 -18.26 26.12
C GLU A 109 -13.64 -18.65 24.64
N ARG A 110 -14.57 -19.53 24.25
CA ARG A 110 -14.74 -19.97 22.85
C ARG A 110 -15.38 -18.89 21.97
N GLY A 111 -16.33 -18.12 22.52
CA GLY A 111 -17.04 -17.08 21.75
C GLY A 111 -16.14 -15.90 21.35
N SER A 112 -15.19 -15.53 22.20
CA SER A 112 -14.27 -14.40 21.95
C SER A 112 -13.16 -14.75 20.94
N LYS A 113 -12.68 -16.01 20.92
CA LYS A 113 -11.72 -16.50 19.93
C LYS A 113 -12.34 -16.72 18.54
N ALA A 114 -13.58 -17.21 18.48
CA ALA A 114 -14.29 -17.41 17.22
C ALA A 114 -14.64 -16.09 16.50
N LYS A 115 -15.05 -15.06 17.25
CA LYS A 115 -15.32 -13.72 16.68
C LYS A 115 -14.04 -13.04 16.15
N ARG A 116 -12.90 -13.19 16.84
CA ARG A 116 -11.60 -12.64 16.40
C ARG A 116 -11.06 -13.32 15.14
N GLY A 117 -11.12 -14.66 15.09
CA GLY A 117 -10.72 -15.42 13.90
C GLY A 117 -11.50 -15.03 12.63
N ASN A 118 -12.78 -14.70 12.77
CA ASN A 118 -13.62 -14.30 11.63
C ASN A 118 -13.28 -12.89 11.11
N SER A 119 -12.96 -11.95 12.01
CA SER A 119 -12.60 -10.57 11.63
C SER A 119 -11.24 -10.50 10.92
N ALA A 120 -10.24 -11.25 11.39
CA ALA A 120 -8.94 -11.33 10.75
C ALA A 120 -9.01 -11.93 9.33
N CYS A 121 -9.82 -12.98 9.14
CA CYS A 121 -10.07 -13.58 7.83
C CYS A 121 -10.70 -12.57 6.84
N HIS A 122 -11.69 -11.80 7.30
CA HIS A 122 -12.33 -10.77 6.47
C HIS A 122 -11.37 -9.64 6.07
N ARG A 123 -10.51 -9.17 6.99
CA ARG A 123 -9.49 -8.17 6.68
C ARG A 123 -8.47 -8.69 5.65
N TYR A 124 -8.02 -9.93 5.80
CA TYR A 124 -7.10 -10.57 4.86
C TYR A 124 -7.72 -10.65 3.46
N GLN A 125 -8.98 -11.08 3.38
CA GLN A 125 -9.71 -11.16 2.12
C GLN A 125 -9.92 -9.78 1.48
N LEU A 126 -10.17 -8.74 2.28
CA LEU A 126 -10.30 -7.37 1.78
C LEU A 126 -8.98 -6.88 1.16
N VAL A 127 -7.85 -7.09 1.84
CA VAL A 127 -6.51 -6.69 1.35
C VAL A 127 -6.19 -7.39 0.02
N VAL A 128 -6.50 -8.70 -0.09
CA VAL A 128 -6.34 -9.45 -1.35
C VAL A 128 -7.11 -8.79 -2.48
N HIS A 129 -8.41 -8.53 -2.29
CA HIS A 129 -9.25 -7.95 -3.33
C HIS A 129 -8.80 -6.54 -3.72
N LEU A 130 -8.40 -5.71 -2.74
CA LEU A 130 -7.88 -4.38 -3.01
C LEU A 130 -6.61 -4.44 -3.85
N ILE A 131 -5.66 -5.33 -3.52
CA ILE A 131 -4.42 -5.47 -4.30
C ILE A 131 -4.73 -5.88 -5.74
N LEU A 132 -5.53 -6.92 -5.94
CA LEU A 132 -5.91 -7.38 -7.28
C LEU A 132 -6.62 -6.27 -8.07
N PHE A 133 -7.46 -5.49 -7.40
CA PHE A 133 -8.11 -4.33 -7.99
C PHE A 133 -7.08 -3.27 -8.44
N TYR A 134 -6.16 -2.86 -7.57
CA TYR A 134 -5.15 -1.85 -7.89
C TYR A 134 -4.17 -2.35 -8.97
N GLU A 135 -3.71 -3.60 -8.92
CA GLU A 135 -2.87 -4.20 -9.97
C GLU A 135 -3.56 -4.15 -11.34
N ASN A 136 -4.85 -4.49 -11.40
CA ASN A 136 -5.61 -4.39 -12.64
C ASN A 136 -5.76 -2.94 -13.12
N ARG A 137 -5.84 -1.97 -12.19
CA ARG A 137 -5.91 -0.54 -12.52
C ARG A 137 -4.58 0.08 -12.94
N LEU A 138 -3.43 -0.58 -12.74
CA LEU A 138 -2.16 -0.13 -13.32
C LEU A 138 -2.17 -0.16 -14.86
N LYS A 139 -3.04 -0.99 -15.45
CA LYS A 139 -3.25 -1.12 -16.90
C LYS A 139 -4.24 -0.10 -17.47
N ASP A 140 -4.78 0.77 -16.62
CA ASP A 140 -5.73 1.80 -17.00
C ASP A 140 -5.00 3.00 -17.65
N HIS A 141 -5.76 4.02 -18.04
CA HIS A 141 -5.24 5.25 -18.62
C HIS A 141 -4.19 5.92 -17.72
N HIS A 142 -3.18 6.55 -18.31
CA HIS A 142 -2.04 7.14 -17.58
C HIS A 142 -2.43 8.17 -16.49
N LEU A 143 -3.60 8.79 -16.60
CA LEU A 143 -4.15 9.72 -15.58
C LEU A 143 -4.58 9.01 -14.29
N VAL A 144 -4.83 7.71 -14.35
CA VAL A 144 -5.30 6.89 -13.23
C VAL A 144 -4.12 6.32 -12.43
N ILE A 145 -3.01 6.03 -13.09
CA ILE A 145 -1.82 5.36 -12.52
C ILE A 145 -1.29 6.06 -11.25
N PRO A 146 -1.15 7.40 -11.17
CA PRO A 146 -0.72 8.08 -9.94
C PRO A 146 -1.58 7.72 -8.72
N SER A 147 -2.91 7.78 -8.87
CA SER A 147 -3.85 7.43 -7.81
C SER A 147 -3.74 5.96 -7.41
N VAL A 148 -3.50 5.07 -8.38
CA VAL A 148 -3.31 3.63 -8.14
C VAL A 148 -2.05 3.37 -7.32
N LEU A 149 -0.93 4.04 -7.66
CA LEU A 149 0.32 3.93 -6.92
C LEU A 149 0.19 4.41 -5.47
N GLN A 150 -0.60 5.46 -5.20
CA GLN A 150 -0.88 5.89 -3.81
C GLN A 150 -1.62 4.79 -3.02
N GLY A 151 -2.56 4.10 -3.65
CA GLY A 151 -3.28 2.99 -3.01
C GLY A 151 -2.38 1.80 -2.73
N LEU A 152 -1.54 1.41 -3.69
CA LEU A 152 -0.52 0.37 -3.49
C LEU A 152 0.50 0.76 -2.42
N LYS A 153 0.88 2.04 -2.31
CA LYS A 153 1.70 2.54 -1.21
C LYS A 153 1.01 2.35 0.14
N ALA A 154 -0.26 2.71 0.27
CA ALA A 154 -1.02 2.47 1.50
C ALA A 154 -1.06 0.97 1.86
N LEU A 155 -1.31 0.10 0.87
CA LEU A 155 -1.35 -1.36 1.05
C LEU A 155 0.03 -1.96 1.37
N SER A 156 1.13 -1.38 0.86
CA SER A 156 2.50 -1.82 1.17
C SER A 156 2.90 -1.60 2.63
N LEU A 157 2.17 -0.74 3.35
CA LEU A 157 2.33 -0.54 4.79
C LEU A 157 1.58 -1.59 5.61
N CYS A 158 0.69 -2.38 5.02
CA CYS A 158 -0.14 -3.34 5.75
C CYS A 158 0.68 -4.52 6.30
N VAL A 159 0.61 -4.75 7.61
CA VAL A 159 1.31 -5.88 8.26
C VAL A 159 0.64 -7.21 7.96
N ALA A 160 -0.69 -7.21 7.75
CA ALA A 160 -1.49 -8.39 7.43
C ALA A 160 -1.52 -8.70 5.93
N LEU A 161 -0.46 -8.37 5.18
CA LEU A 161 -0.35 -8.72 3.76
C LEU A 161 -0.13 -10.24 3.59
N PRO A 162 -0.98 -10.94 2.82
CA PRO A 162 -0.76 -12.32 2.42
C PRO A 162 0.62 -12.59 1.80
N PRO A 163 1.26 -13.75 2.09
CA PRO A 163 2.48 -14.14 1.39
C PRO A 163 2.24 -14.22 -0.12
N GLY A 164 3.21 -13.77 -0.90
CA GLY A 164 3.18 -13.74 -2.35
C GLY A 164 2.60 -12.44 -2.94
N LEU A 165 1.77 -11.69 -2.19
CA LEU A 165 1.21 -10.44 -2.73
C LEU A 165 2.23 -9.31 -2.81
N ALA A 166 3.24 -9.25 -1.94
CA ALA A 166 4.33 -8.27 -2.10
C ALA A 166 5.07 -8.47 -3.42
N VAL A 167 5.35 -9.73 -3.75
CA VAL A 167 5.97 -10.13 -5.02
C VAL A 167 5.07 -9.81 -6.20
N SER A 168 3.77 -10.12 -6.10
CA SER A 168 2.77 -9.81 -7.13
C SER A 168 2.76 -8.31 -7.46
N VAL A 169 2.66 -7.47 -6.43
CA VAL A 169 2.59 -6.01 -6.58
C VAL A 169 3.84 -5.47 -7.26
N LEU A 170 5.03 -5.91 -6.83
CA LEU A 170 6.29 -5.46 -7.42
C LEU A 170 6.40 -5.88 -8.89
N LYS A 171 6.06 -7.13 -9.22
CA LYS A 171 6.01 -7.60 -10.61
C LYS A 171 5.06 -6.76 -11.46
N ALA A 172 3.87 -6.48 -10.95
CA ALA A 172 2.89 -5.65 -11.66
C ALA A 172 3.42 -4.22 -11.89
N ILE A 173 4.08 -3.61 -10.91
CA ILE A 173 4.68 -2.29 -11.06
C ILE A 173 5.79 -2.31 -12.12
N PHE A 174 6.72 -3.26 -12.04
CA PHE A 174 7.85 -3.34 -13.00
C PHE A 174 7.38 -3.61 -14.43
N GLN A 175 6.28 -4.34 -14.59
CA GLN A 175 5.75 -4.70 -15.91
C GLN A 175 4.90 -3.59 -16.54
N GLU A 176 4.06 -2.91 -15.74
CA GLU A 176 3.01 -2.04 -16.28
C GLU A 176 3.35 -0.54 -16.18
N VAL A 177 4.33 -0.15 -15.35
CA VAL A 177 4.62 1.26 -15.05
C VAL A 177 5.96 1.69 -15.61
N HIS A 178 5.94 2.60 -16.59
CA HIS A 178 7.14 3.31 -17.03
C HIS A 178 7.46 4.48 -16.07
N VAL A 179 8.30 4.23 -15.07
CA VAL A 179 8.55 5.15 -13.95
C VAL A 179 9.07 6.52 -14.39
N GLN A 180 9.92 6.56 -15.41
CA GLN A 180 10.54 7.79 -15.92
C GLN A 180 9.51 8.75 -16.54
N SER A 181 8.35 8.23 -16.98
CA SER A 181 7.23 9.04 -17.49
C SER A 181 6.40 9.72 -16.41
N LEU A 182 6.56 9.31 -15.14
CA LEU A 182 5.77 9.81 -14.03
C LEU A 182 6.29 11.15 -13.49
N PRO A 183 5.41 11.99 -12.92
CA PRO A 183 5.82 13.12 -12.10
C PRO A 183 6.72 12.70 -10.93
N GLN A 184 7.56 13.64 -10.46
CA GLN A 184 8.55 13.38 -9.40
C GLN A 184 7.97 12.74 -8.14
N VAL A 185 6.81 13.23 -7.67
CA VAL A 185 6.13 12.73 -6.46
C VAL A 185 5.62 11.29 -6.66
N ASP A 186 5.22 10.94 -7.86
CA ASP A 186 4.72 9.59 -8.18
C ASP A 186 5.88 8.60 -8.33
N ARG A 187 7.02 9.03 -8.89
CA ARG A 187 8.27 8.25 -8.83
C ARG A 187 8.70 7.99 -7.39
N HIS A 188 8.65 9.02 -6.54
CA HIS A 188 8.92 8.88 -5.10
C HIS A 188 7.99 7.85 -4.42
N THR A 189 6.75 7.75 -4.89
CA THR A 189 5.77 6.78 -4.39
C THR A 189 6.16 5.35 -4.75
N VAL A 190 6.64 5.09 -5.97
CA VAL A 190 7.17 3.79 -6.39
C VAL A 190 8.35 3.36 -5.50
N TYR A 191 9.33 4.23 -5.30
CA TYR A 191 10.49 3.93 -4.44
C TYR A 191 10.10 3.60 -2.99
N ASN A 192 9.08 4.28 -2.45
CA ASN A 192 8.58 4.00 -1.12
C ASN A 192 7.86 2.65 -1.02
N ILE A 193 7.11 2.24 -2.05
CA ILE A 193 6.51 0.90 -2.11
C ILE A 193 7.62 -0.17 -2.02
N ILE A 194 8.67 -0.02 -2.83
CA ILE A 194 9.82 -0.94 -2.84
C ILE A 194 10.49 -0.98 -1.46
N THR A 195 10.80 0.19 -0.89
CA THR A 195 11.39 0.29 0.46
C THR A 195 10.51 -0.40 1.52
N ASN A 196 9.19 -0.19 1.49
CA ASN A 196 8.27 -0.77 2.46
C ASN A 196 8.30 -2.31 2.41
N PHE A 197 8.31 -2.90 1.21
CA PHE A 197 8.41 -4.34 1.06
C PHE A 197 9.79 -4.89 1.40
N MET A 198 10.88 -4.19 1.05
CA MET A 198 12.22 -4.59 1.49
C MET A 198 12.34 -4.61 3.01
N ARG A 199 11.60 -3.75 3.73
CA ARG A 199 11.60 -3.75 5.20
C ARG A 199 10.75 -4.88 5.79
N THR A 200 9.61 -5.21 5.19
CA THR A 200 8.57 -6.04 5.83
C THR A 200 8.41 -7.44 5.24
N ARG A 201 8.99 -7.69 4.07
CA ARG A 201 8.78 -8.88 3.22
C ARG A 201 10.09 -9.30 2.52
N GLU A 202 11.24 -9.06 3.16
CA GLU A 202 12.57 -9.29 2.59
C GLU A 202 12.73 -10.69 1.97
N GLU A 203 12.40 -11.75 2.70
CA GLU A 203 12.54 -13.14 2.22
C GLU A 203 11.71 -13.40 0.96
N GLU A 204 10.50 -12.82 0.86
CA GLU A 204 9.67 -12.93 -0.33
C GLU A 204 10.32 -12.20 -1.52
N LEU A 205 10.88 -11.01 -1.29
CA LEU A 205 11.58 -10.27 -2.35
C LEU A 205 12.88 -10.97 -2.77
N LYS A 206 13.62 -11.57 -1.83
CA LYS A 206 14.81 -12.40 -2.16
C LYS A 206 14.44 -13.61 -3.01
N SER A 207 13.24 -14.18 -2.82
CA SER A 207 12.78 -15.33 -3.61
C SER A 207 12.56 -15.03 -5.10
N LEU A 208 12.48 -13.74 -5.48
CA LEU A 208 12.49 -13.31 -6.88
C LEU A 208 13.86 -13.49 -7.55
N GLY A 209 14.93 -13.67 -6.77
CA GLY A 209 16.28 -13.76 -7.29
C GLY A 209 16.68 -12.50 -8.06
N ALA A 210 17.40 -12.69 -9.16
CA ALA A 210 17.95 -11.60 -9.97
C ALA A 210 16.88 -10.76 -10.70
N ASP A 211 15.66 -11.29 -10.87
CA ASP A 211 14.55 -10.57 -11.51
C ASP A 211 14.14 -9.33 -10.71
N PHE A 212 14.25 -9.38 -9.37
CA PHE A 212 14.00 -8.20 -8.53
C PHE A 212 15.05 -7.11 -8.76
N THR A 213 16.33 -7.49 -8.81
CA THR A 213 17.44 -6.58 -9.09
C THR A 213 17.28 -5.94 -10.47
N PHE A 214 17.00 -6.74 -11.49
CA PHE A 214 16.75 -6.24 -12.85
C PHE A 214 15.57 -5.27 -12.92
N GLY A 215 14.42 -5.65 -12.33
CA GLY A 215 13.26 -4.77 -12.28
C GLY A 215 13.54 -3.44 -11.56
N PHE A 216 14.33 -3.48 -10.48
CA PHE A 216 14.74 -2.25 -9.79
C PHE A 216 15.68 -1.38 -10.62
N ILE A 217 16.65 -1.97 -11.35
CA ILE A 217 17.52 -1.22 -12.28
C ILE A 217 16.67 -0.44 -13.28
N GLN A 218 15.65 -1.08 -13.87
CA GLN A 218 14.73 -0.43 -14.81
C GLN A 218 13.92 0.71 -14.17
N VAL A 219 13.50 0.56 -12.91
CA VAL A 219 12.81 1.61 -12.15
C VAL A 219 13.72 2.81 -11.87
N MET A 220 14.99 2.55 -11.56
CA MET A 220 15.96 3.59 -11.18
C MET A 220 16.52 4.36 -12.38
N ASP A 221 16.61 3.72 -13.54
CA ASP A 221 17.28 4.27 -14.72
C ASP A 221 16.78 5.69 -15.07
N GLY A 222 17.71 6.62 -15.21
CA GLY A 222 17.40 8.01 -15.57
C GLY A 222 16.66 8.83 -14.50
N GLU A 223 16.61 8.42 -13.23
CA GLU A 223 16.13 9.30 -12.15
C GLU A 223 17.06 10.50 -11.98
N LYS A 224 16.49 11.70 -11.79
CA LYS A 224 17.24 12.96 -11.73
C LYS A 224 16.94 13.75 -10.47
N ASP A 225 15.84 13.46 -9.78
CA ASP A 225 15.46 14.19 -8.59
C ASP A 225 16.27 13.71 -7.38
N PRO A 226 16.96 14.59 -6.65
CA PRO A 226 17.82 14.19 -5.54
C PRO A 226 17.05 13.53 -4.38
N ARG A 227 15.77 13.87 -4.15
CA ARG A 227 14.94 13.20 -3.11
C ARG A 227 14.74 11.74 -3.46
N ASN A 228 14.54 11.46 -4.74
CA ASN A 228 14.34 10.12 -5.24
C ASN A 228 15.66 9.35 -5.29
N LEU A 229 16.75 10.00 -5.74
CA LEU A 229 18.08 9.39 -5.77
C LEU A 229 18.55 8.93 -4.40
N LEU A 230 18.32 9.70 -3.33
CA LEU A 230 18.66 9.27 -1.97
C LEU A 230 17.94 7.98 -1.57
N VAL A 231 16.68 7.81 -1.98
CA VAL A 231 15.93 6.57 -1.73
C VAL A 231 16.43 5.43 -2.63
N ALA A 232 16.67 5.71 -3.91
CA ALA A 232 17.16 4.74 -4.87
C ALA A 232 18.54 4.19 -4.46
N PHE A 233 19.48 5.05 -4.05
CA PHE A 233 20.79 4.62 -3.55
C PHE A 233 20.70 3.83 -2.25
N ARG A 234 19.74 4.14 -1.36
CA ARG A 234 19.47 3.28 -0.20
C ARG A 234 19.01 1.89 -0.63
N ILE A 235 18.15 1.78 -1.65
CA ILE A 235 17.71 0.49 -2.18
C ILE A 235 18.90 -0.27 -2.78
N VAL A 236 19.77 0.38 -3.56
CA VAL A 236 21.02 -0.22 -4.08
C VAL A 236 21.90 -0.72 -2.93
N HIS A 237 22.13 0.11 -1.91
CA HIS A 237 22.89 -0.27 -0.73
C HIS A 237 22.29 -1.49 -0.04
N ASP A 238 20.97 -1.55 0.10
CA ASP A 238 20.27 -2.67 0.72
C ASP A 238 20.33 -3.94 -0.13
N LEU A 239 20.29 -3.84 -1.47
CA LEU A 239 20.50 -4.98 -2.37
C LEU A 239 21.87 -5.64 -2.09
N ILE A 240 22.92 -4.82 -1.95
CA ILE A 240 24.29 -5.30 -1.73
C ILE A 240 24.47 -5.80 -0.29
N SER A 241 24.16 -4.96 0.70
CA SER A 241 24.45 -5.21 2.11
C SER A 241 23.61 -6.34 2.73
N ARG A 242 22.44 -6.62 2.16
CA ARG A 242 21.52 -7.66 2.65
C ARG A 242 21.54 -8.91 1.79
N ASP A 243 22.51 -9.07 0.90
CA ASP A 243 22.70 -10.30 0.12
C ASP A 243 21.49 -10.64 -0.76
N TYR A 244 20.99 -9.65 -1.52
CA TYR A 244 20.05 -9.93 -2.61
C TYR A 244 20.81 -10.50 -3.81
N SER A 245 20.15 -11.40 -4.54
CA SER A 245 20.74 -11.97 -5.76
C SER A 245 20.85 -10.91 -6.84
N LEU A 246 22.07 -10.50 -7.18
CA LEU A 246 22.34 -9.59 -8.28
C LEU A 246 22.34 -10.32 -9.63
N GLY A 247 22.64 -11.61 -9.63
CA GLY A 247 22.70 -12.43 -10.85
C GLY A 247 23.72 -11.89 -11.86
N PRO A 248 23.39 -11.87 -13.16
CA PRO A 248 24.27 -11.30 -14.18
C PRO A 248 24.30 -9.76 -14.17
N PHE A 249 23.44 -9.09 -13.39
CA PHE A 249 23.17 -7.65 -13.51
C PHE A 249 24.13 -6.76 -12.69
N VAL A 250 25.32 -7.27 -12.35
CA VAL A 250 26.29 -6.53 -11.53
C VAL A 250 26.80 -5.31 -12.27
N GLU A 251 27.11 -5.46 -13.56
CA GLU A 251 27.60 -4.37 -14.41
C GLU A 251 26.51 -3.33 -14.62
N GLU A 252 25.29 -3.75 -14.94
CA GLU A 252 24.14 -2.87 -15.17
C GLU A 252 23.74 -2.10 -13.90
N LEU A 253 23.81 -2.74 -12.73
CA LEU A 253 23.59 -2.05 -11.45
C LEU A 253 24.68 -0.99 -11.20
N PHE A 254 25.92 -1.28 -11.57
CA PHE A 254 27.02 -0.33 -11.47
C PHE A 254 26.87 0.82 -12.48
N GLU A 255 26.46 0.55 -13.72
CA GLU A 255 26.25 1.57 -14.76
C GLU A 255 25.16 2.57 -14.35
N VAL A 256 24.00 2.07 -13.90
CA VAL A 256 22.88 2.93 -13.51
C VAL A 256 23.18 3.77 -12.26
N THR A 257 24.18 3.39 -11.46
CA THR A 257 24.56 4.13 -10.24
C THR A 257 25.78 5.03 -10.42
N SER A 258 26.76 4.60 -11.23
CA SER A 258 28.01 5.33 -11.45
C SER A 258 27.85 6.61 -12.27
N CYS A 259 26.81 6.69 -13.10
CA CYS A 259 26.51 7.86 -13.93
C CYS A 259 26.22 9.14 -13.13
N TYR A 260 25.97 9.02 -11.82
CA TYR A 260 25.79 10.14 -10.92
C TYR A 260 27.11 10.71 -10.39
N PHE A 261 28.25 10.05 -10.58
CA PHE A 261 29.53 10.54 -10.06
C PHE A 261 30.27 11.47 -11.05
N PRO A 262 30.82 12.62 -10.60
CA PRO A 262 30.59 13.25 -9.30
C PRO A 262 29.20 13.92 -9.24
N ILE A 263 28.49 13.77 -8.11
CA ILE A 263 27.15 14.39 -7.95
C ILE A 263 27.35 15.88 -7.71
N ASP A 264 27.06 16.70 -8.72
CA ASP A 264 26.93 18.14 -8.58
C ASP A 264 25.46 18.55 -8.51
N PHE A 265 24.99 18.90 -7.30
CA PHE A 265 23.65 19.46 -7.08
C PHE A 265 23.72 20.94 -6.72
N THR A 266 22.90 21.76 -7.39
CA THR A 266 22.64 23.16 -7.05
C THR A 266 21.14 23.34 -6.82
N PRO A 267 20.68 23.58 -5.57
CA PRO A 267 19.26 23.75 -5.30
C PRO A 267 18.70 25.01 -5.96
N PRO A 268 17.43 25.00 -6.41
CA PRO A 268 16.74 26.21 -6.84
C PRO A 268 16.72 27.28 -5.74
N PRO A 269 16.73 28.58 -6.09
CA PRO A 269 16.76 29.69 -5.11
C PRO A 269 15.62 29.68 -4.08
N ASN A 270 14.50 29.01 -4.39
CA ASN A 270 13.32 28.88 -3.54
C ASN A 270 12.91 27.40 -3.39
N ASP A 271 13.85 26.48 -3.13
CA ASP A 271 13.49 25.09 -2.87
C ASP A 271 12.77 24.96 -1.50
N PRO A 272 11.45 24.69 -1.46
CA PRO A 272 10.71 24.56 -0.21
C PRO A 272 11.06 23.27 0.55
N HIS A 273 11.84 22.36 -0.06
CA HIS A 273 12.16 21.04 0.49
C HIS A 273 13.60 20.92 1.02
N GLY A 274 14.45 21.92 0.77
CA GLY A 274 15.70 22.11 1.50
C GLY A 274 16.72 20.98 1.40
N ILE A 275 16.85 20.29 0.25
CA ILE A 275 17.99 19.38 0.08
C ILE A 275 19.26 20.22 0.03
N GLN A 276 20.13 20.00 1.00
CA GLN A 276 21.45 20.61 1.07
C GLN A 276 22.49 19.59 0.60
N ARG A 277 23.66 20.11 0.22
CA ARG A 277 24.86 19.29 -0.07
C ARG A 277 25.30 18.51 1.17
#